data_AF-A0A3A2IBF2-F1
#
_entry.id   AF-A0A3A2IBF2-F1
#
_cell.length_a   1.000
_cell.length_b   1.000
_cell.length_c   1.000
_cell.angle_alpha   90.00
_cell.angle_beta   90.00
_cell.angle_gamma   90.00
#
_symmetry.space_group_name_H-M   'P 1'
#
loop_
_entity.id
_entity.type
_entity.pdbx_description
1 polymer ?
#
loop_
_entity_poly.entity_id
_entity_poly.type
_entity_poly.pdbx_seq_one_letter_code
_entity_poly.pdbx_strand_id
1 'polypeptide(L)'
;MLRLEGLKADSPQGWMAAVGVMRILANNNLKPLMSWDRVTPVIHGIDRTQLVNTIDNHRQKDKGIINEIKSLPVNDKGKIHLDFSSGKVNFFSVIEKMSIATNKKLIERDLFQPWKNTDDFVSLGWDPAATKQAATLPGNKAPDSAEHQTNLAGQWLAAESLPITCPNPTQLREYTWVTWGVPLDIDGLYSVIKAQTTKWEGTKYKSLISKNGQLGFFLPSVNC
;
A
#
# COMPACT_ATOMS: atom_id res chain seq x y z
N MET A 1 20.86 7.48 5.59
CA MET A 1 19.78 6.49 5.74
C MET A 1 18.53 7.24 6.16
N LEU A 2 17.40 6.94 5.53
CA LEU A 2 16.14 7.65 5.74
C LEU A 2 15.07 6.66 6.16
N ARG A 3 14.55 6.79 7.38
CA ARG A 3 13.47 5.94 7.89
C ARG A 3 12.12 6.50 7.44
N LEU A 4 11.24 5.67 6.90
CA LEU A 4 9.88 6.08 6.53
C LEU A 4 8.93 5.68 7.66
N GLU A 5 8.91 6.48 8.73
CA GLU A 5 8.25 6.14 9.99
C GLU A 5 6.73 5.92 9.88
N GLY A 6 6.10 6.52 8.86
CA GLY A 6 4.69 6.32 8.57
C GLY A 6 4.36 4.96 7.95
N LEU A 7 5.35 4.31 7.32
CA LEU A 7 5.16 3.03 6.65
C LEU A 7 5.53 1.89 7.60
N LYS A 8 4.51 1.19 8.12
CA LYS A 8 4.72 0.09 9.07
C LYS A 8 4.82 -1.27 8.37
N ALA A 9 5.75 -2.09 8.82
CA ALA A 9 6.01 -3.45 8.32
C ALA A 9 4.83 -4.41 8.51
N ASP A 10 4.08 -4.23 9.60
CA ASP A 10 2.92 -5.04 9.99
C ASP A 10 1.61 -4.55 9.37
N SER A 11 1.60 -3.41 8.68
CA SER A 11 0.47 -2.93 7.89
C SER A 11 0.63 -3.36 6.43
N PRO A 12 -0.33 -4.09 5.83
CA PRO A 12 -0.29 -4.41 4.40
C PRO A 12 -0.15 -3.17 3.53
N GLN A 13 -0.92 -2.11 3.82
CA GLN A 13 -0.81 -0.84 3.10
C GLN A 13 0.54 -0.16 3.33
N GLY A 14 1.09 -0.19 4.54
CA GLY A 14 2.43 0.34 4.84
C GLY A 14 3.53 -0.37 4.07
N TRP A 15 3.50 -1.71 4.03
CA TRP A 15 4.44 -2.52 3.27
C TRP A 15 4.31 -2.31 1.76
N MET A 16 3.08 -2.32 1.23
CA MET A 16 2.83 -2.03 -0.19
C MET A 16 3.31 -0.62 -0.56
N ALA A 17 3.04 0.38 0.27
CA ALA A 17 3.50 1.74 0.04
C ALA A 17 5.03 1.83 -0.04
N ALA A 18 5.76 1.09 0.80
CA ALA A 18 7.22 1.05 0.76
C ALA A 18 7.74 0.45 -0.56
N VAL A 19 7.10 -0.62 -1.04
CA VAL A 19 7.40 -1.21 -2.37
C VAL A 19 7.08 -0.23 -3.49
N GLY A 20 5.95 0.47 -3.41
CA GLY A 20 5.56 1.50 -4.38
C GLY A 20 6.58 2.63 -4.45
N VAL A 21 7.08 3.11 -3.30
CA VAL A 21 8.16 4.10 -3.24
C VAL A 21 9.40 3.61 -4.00
N MET A 22 9.86 2.38 -3.75
CA MET A 22 11.03 1.82 -4.46
C MET A 22 10.80 1.72 -5.97
N ARG A 23 9.61 1.31 -6.40
CA ARG A 23 9.24 1.23 -7.82
C ARG A 23 9.26 2.61 -8.49
N ILE A 24 8.68 3.63 -7.85
CA ILE A 24 8.70 5.01 -8.35
C ILE A 24 10.14 5.51 -8.52
N LEU A 25 11.00 5.28 -7.51
CA LEU A 25 12.39 5.72 -7.57
C LEU A 25 13.15 5.04 -8.71
N ALA A 26 12.98 3.73 -8.88
CA ALA A 26 13.56 2.97 -9.99
C ALA A 26 13.08 3.47 -11.36
N ASN A 27 11.77 3.74 -11.52
CA ASN A 27 11.19 4.28 -12.75
C ASN A 27 11.71 5.70 -13.09
N ASN A 28 12.23 6.43 -12.10
CA ASN A 28 12.86 7.73 -12.28
C ASN A 28 14.40 7.64 -12.37
N ASN A 29 14.94 6.47 -12.72
CA ASN A 29 16.38 6.20 -12.88
C ASN A 29 17.23 6.43 -11.62
N LEU A 30 16.60 6.42 -10.44
CA LEU A 30 17.33 6.41 -9.18
C LEU A 30 17.63 4.97 -8.78
N LYS A 31 18.74 4.77 -8.08
CA LYS A 31 19.19 3.45 -7.60
C LYS A 31 19.28 3.41 -6.07
N PRO A 32 18.17 3.67 -5.35
CA PRO A 32 18.17 3.50 -3.90
C PRO A 32 18.34 2.03 -3.54
N LEU A 33 18.79 1.79 -2.31
CA LEU A 33 18.63 0.51 -1.64
C LEU A 33 17.58 0.68 -0.54
N MET A 34 16.80 -0.36 -0.25
CA MET A 34 15.88 -0.41 0.87
C MET A 34 16.14 -1.63 1.74
N SER A 35 16.07 -1.45 3.05
CA SER A 35 16.04 -2.51 4.05
C SER A 35 14.92 -2.23 5.05
N TRP A 36 14.57 -3.20 5.90
CA TRP A 36 13.65 -3.00 7.03
C TRP A 36 14.42 -3.09 8.35
N ASP A 37 14.13 -2.19 9.27
CA ASP A 37 14.66 -2.24 10.64
C ASP A 37 13.73 -3.02 11.60
N ARG A 38 13.05 -4.03 11.06
CA ARG A 38 11.94 -4.81 11.64
C ARG A 38 10.61 -4.09 11.71
N VAL A 39 10.58 -2.76 11.82
CA VAL A 39 9.32 -1.99 11.99
C VAL A 39 9.04 -1.10 10.80
N THR A 40 10.05 -0.41 10.30
CA THR A 40 9.95 0.61 9.26
C THR A 40 10.95 0.36 8.14
N PRO A 41 10.63 0.75 6.90
CA PRO A 41 11.57 0.65 5.81
C PRO A 41 12.57 1.81 5.91
N VAL A 42 13.81 1.51 5.55
CA VAL A 42 14.96 2.41 5.56
C VAL A 42 15.49 2.50 4.15
N ILE A 43 15.46 3.71 3.58
CA ILE A 43 16.02 4.01 2.26
C ILE A 43 17.47 4.49 2.41
N HIS A 44 18.33 3.98 1.54
CA HIS A 44 19.75 4.31 1.45
C HIS A 44 20.05 5.04 0.14
N GLY A 45 21.04 5.92 0.16
CA GLY A 45 21.52 6.62 -1.04
C GLY A 45 20.66 7.78 -1.54
N ILE A 46 19.57 8.13 -0.84
CA ILE A 46 18.66 9.24 -1.19
C ILE A 46 18.34 10.05 0.07
N ASP A 47 18.29 11.38 -0.07
CA ASP A 47 17.83 12.27 1.00
C ASP A 47 16.32 12.53 0.96
N ARG A 48 15.78 13.09 2.04
CA ARG A 48 14.34 13.34 2.20
C ARG A 48 13.76 14.24 1.12
N THR A 49 14.47 15.30 0.76
CA THR A 49 14.01 16.28 -0.23
C THR A 49 13.96 15.66 -1.62
N GLN A 50 15.01 14.95 -1.99
CA GLN A 50 15.09 14.21 -3.25
C GLN A 50 13.98 13.15 -3.34
N LEU A 51 13.75 12.37 -2.26
CA LEU A 51 12.68 11.37 -2.20
C LEU A 51 11.30 11.99 -2.48
N VAL A 52 10.93 13.00 -1.70
CA VAL A 52 9.61 13.63 -1.79
C VAL A 52 9.41 14.31 -3.14
N ASN A 53 10.44 15.00 -3.65
CA ASN A 53 10.38 15.66 -4.96
C ASN A 53 10.22 14.65 -6.10
N THR A 54 10.94 13.53 -6.07
CA THR A 54 10.81 12.50 -7.10
C THR A 54 9.41 11.89 -7.12
N ILE A 55 8.84 11.60 -5.95
CA ILE A 55 7.48 11.05 -5.86
C ILE A 55 6.44 12.05 -6.37
N ASP A 56 6.51 13.32 -5.97
CA ASP A 56 5.56 14.34 -6.45
C ASP A 56 5.72 14.62 -7.96
N ASN A 57 6.96 14.64 -8.47
CA ASN A 57 7.21 14.77 -9.91
C ASN A 57 6.66 13.58 -10.70
N HIS A 58 6.81 12.36 -10.19
CA HIS A 58 6.26 11.16 -10.80
C HIS A 58 4.72 11.24 -10.87
N ARG A 59 4.07 11.57 -9.75
CA ARG A 59 2.62 11.77 -9.67
C ARG A 59 2.09 12.77 -10.71
N GLN A 60 2.82 13.85 -10.95
CA GLN A 60 2.41 14.90 -11.90
C GLN A 60 2.58 14.47 -13.37
N LYS A 61 3.58 13.63 -13.67
CA LYS A 61 3.94 13.24 -15.04
C LYS A 61 3.28 11.96 -15.50
N ASP A 62 3.13 10.99 -14.60
CA ASP A 62 2.78 9.63 -14.95
C ASP A 62 1.34 9.29 -14.56
N LYS A 63 0.54 8.91 -15.55
CA LYS A 63 -0.79 8.29 -15.39
C LYS A 63 -0.79 6.81 -15.79
N GLY A 64 0.37 6.28 -16.16
CA GLY A 64 0.58 4.94 -16.72
C GLY A 64 0.28 3.82 -15.73
N ILE A 65 0.38 4.07 -14.43
CA ILE A 65 0.07 3.07 -13.39
C ILE A 65 -1.33 2.47 -13.56
N ILE A 66 -2.33 3.26 -13.97
CA ILE A 66 -3.69 2.75 -14.18
C ILE A 66 -3.71 1.72 -15.31
N ASN A 67 -2.93 1.92 -16.37
CA ASN A 67 -2.85 0.98 -17.48
C ASN A 67 -2.12 -0.31 -17.06
N GLU A 68 -1.07 -0.20 -16.25
CA GLU A 68 -0.37 -1.36 -15.69
C GLU A 68 -1.25 -2.15 -14.73
N ILE A 69 -2.02 -1.49 -13.86
CA ILE A 69 -2.96 -2.19 -12.96
C ILE A 69 -4.08 -2.87 -13.78
N LYS A 70 -4.54 -2.24 -14.87
CA LYS A 70 -5.56 -2.83 -15.77
C LYS A 70 -5.07 -4.06 -16.52
N SER A 71 -3.76 -4.23 -16.71
CA SER A 71 -3.20 -5.43 -17.34
C SER A 71 -3.01 -6.60 -16.37
N LEU A 72 -3.26 -6.40 -15.07
CA LEU A 72 -3.17 -7.46 -14.09
C LEU A 72 -4.27 -8.52 -14.28
N PRO A 73 -3.98 -9.79 -13.96
CA PRO A 73 -4.97 -10.84 -14.01
C PRO A 73 -6.18 -10.54 -13.10
N VAL A 74 -7.38 -10.78 -13.63
CA VAL A 74 -8.66 -10.58 -12.93
C VAL A 74 -9.37 -11.91 -12.68
N ASN A 75 -10.21 -11.96 -11.65
CA ASN A 75 -11.10 -13.10 -11.40
C ASN A 75 -12.31 -13.09 -12.35
N ASP A 76 -13.18 -14.10 -12.24
CA ASP A 76 -14.42 -14.24 -13.02
C ASP A 76 -15.39 -13.04 -12.92
N LYS A 77 -15.17 -12.16 -11.92
CA LYS A 77 -15.94 -10.93 -11.71
C LYS A 77 -15.24 -9.67 -12.25
N GLY A 78 -14.15 -9.84 -13.00
CA GLY A 78 -13.38 -8.74 -13.59
C GLY A 78 -12.59 -7.92 -12.57
N LYS A 79 -12.33 -8.45 -11.36
CA LYS A 79 -11.58 -7.75 -10.31
C LYS A 79 -10.18 -8.33 -10.13
N ILE A 80 -9.19 -7.45 -9.99
CA ILE A 80 -7.88 -7.85 -9.48
C ILE A 80 -8.02 -8.33 -8.04
N HIS A 81 -7.06 -9.11 -7.55
CA HIS A 81 -7.20 -9.77 -6.25
C HIS A 81 -7.33 -8.80 -5.07
N LEU A 82 -6.59 -7.69 -5.11
CA LEU A 82 -6.59 -6.66 -4.06
C LEU A 82 -7.62 -5.54 -4.30
N ASP A 83 -8.53 -5.70 -5.27
CA ASP A 83 -9.68 -4.82 -5.41
C ASP A 83 -10.78 -5.25 -4.43
N PHE A 84 -10.78 -4.58 -3.27
CA PHE A 84 -11.76 -4.77 -2.21
C PHE A 84 -13.00 -3.87 -2.33
N SER A 85 -13.10 -3.07 -3.40
CA SER A 85 -14.24 -2.19 -3.61
C SER A 85 -15.56 -2.95 -3.70
N SER A 86 -16.68 -2.32 -3.36
CA SER A 86 -18.03 -2.90 -3.45
C SER A 86 -18.93 -2.16 -4.42
N GLY A 87 -19.85 -2.87 -5.09
CA GLY A 87 -20.97 -2.29 -5.83
C GLY A 87 -20.58 -1.22 -6.86
N LYS A 88 -20.87 0.05 -6.54
CA LYS A 88 -20.77 1.24 -7.42
C LYS A 88 -19.37 1.89 -7.45
N VAL A 89 -18.46 1.49 -6.57
CA VAL A 89 -17.12 2.09 -6.48
C VAL A 89 -16.24 1.51 -7.57
N ASN A 90 -15.83 2.33 -8.53
CA ASN A 90 -14.86 1.94 -9.54
C ASN A 90 -13.44 2.11 -8.97
N PHE A 91 -12.78 0.98 -8.69
CA PHE A 91 -11.44 0.90 -8.13
C PHE A 91 -10.41 1.79 -8.86
N PHE A 92 -10.39 1.73 -10.20
CA PHE A 92 -9.45 2.52 -11.00
C PHE A 92 -9.72 4.02 -10.91
N SER A 93 -11.00 4.42 -10.92
CA SER A 93 -11.39 5.82 -10.72
C SER A 93 -11.00 6.33 -9.34
N VAL A 94 -11.09 5.48 -8.32
CA VAL A 94 -10.64 5.80 -6.96
C VAL A 94 -9.13 6.08 -6.95
N ILE A 95 -8.30 5.20 -7.53
CA ILE A 95 -6.84 5.41 -7.61
C ILE A 95 -6.50 6.68 -8.40
N GLU A 96 -7.17 6.93 -9.52
CA GLU A 96 -6.95 8.14 -10.31
C GLU A 96 -7.24 9.41 -9.49
N LYS A 97 -8.38 9.44 -8.79
CA LYS A 97 -8.72 10.55 -7.90
C LYS A 97 -7.71 10.70 -6.75
N MET A 98 -7.15 9.60 -6.23
CA MET A 98 -6.11 9.67 -5.19
C MET A 98 -4.84 10.32 -5.71
N SER A 99 -4.38 9.95 -6.90
CA SER A 99 -3.19 10.56 -7.52
C SER A 99 -3.40 12.07 -7.76
N ILE A 100 -4.60 12.48 -8.19
CA ILE A 100 -4.94 13.90 -8.40
C ILE A 100 -4.98 14.67 -7.09
N ALA A 101 -5.64 14.13 -6.06
CA ALA A 101 -5.84 14.79 -4.77
C ALA A 101 -4.57 14.78 -3.88
N THR A 102 -3.67 13.81 -4.11
CA THR A 102 -2.38 13.74 -3.43
C THR A 102 -1.51 14.94 -3.79
N ASN A 103 -0.76 15.44 -2.81
CA ASN A 103 0.19 16.52 -3.00
C ASN A 103 1.43 16.30 -2.14
N LYS A 104 2.45 17.12 -2.37
CA LYS A 104 3.73 17.04 -1.67
C LYS A 104 3.63 17.01 -0.13
N LYS A 105 2.70 17.77 0.47
CA LYS A 105 2.51 17.79 1.93
C LYS A 105 1.97 16.47 2.46
N LEU A 106 1.02 15.87 1.73
CA LEU A 106 0.46 14.56 2.09
C LEU A 106 1.49 13.45 1.90
N ILE A 107 2.28 13.49 0.83
CA ILE A 107 3.40 12.56 0.62
C ILE A 107 4.37 12.63 1.80
N GLU A 108 4.79 13.84 2.19
CA GLU A 108 5.71 14.01 3.30
C GLU A 108 5.11 13.53 4.63
N ARG A 109 3.84 13.85 4.90
CA ARG A 109 3.16 13.38 6.10
C ARG A 109 3.11 11.85 6.14
N ASP A 110 2.64 11.20 5.08
CA ASP A 110 2.38 9.76 5.09
C ASP A 110 3.67 8.92 5.06
N LEU A 111 4.77 9.48 4.55
CA LEU A 111 6.08 8.82 4.62
C LEU A 111 6.71 8.90 6.01
N PHE A 112 6.56 10.03 6.72
CA PHE A 112 7.37 10.34 7.90
C PHE A 112 6.59 10.50 9.20
N GLN A 113 5.26 10.47 9.19
CA GLN A 113 4.44 10.60 10.39
C GLN A 113 3.57 9.37 10.59
N PRO A 114 3.27 9.00 11.85
CA PRO A 114 2.30 7.96 12.15
C PRO A 114 0.95 8.23 11.48
N TRP A 115 0.44 7.21 10.82
CA TRP A 115 -0.83 7.24 10.11
C TRP A 115 -2.01 7.44 11.06
N LYS A 116 -2.87 8.40 10.72
CA LYS A 116 -4.04 8.77 11.53
C LYS A 116 -5.36 8.37 10.88
N ASN A 117 -5.37 8.05 9.58
CA ASN A 117 -6.58 7.69 8.84
C ASN A 117 -7.67 8.76 8.95
N THR A 118 -7.29 10.01 8.69
CA THR A 118 -8.18 11.18 8.82
C THR A 118 -8.47 11.89 7.51
N ASP A 119 -7.91 11.43 6.39
CA ASP A 119 -8.18 12.07 5.12
C ASP A 119 -9.60 11.74 4.66
N ASP A 120 -10.27 12.76 4.12
CA ASP A 120 -11.59 12.65 3.53
C ASP A 120 -11.53 11.96 2.15
N PHE A 121 -11.15 10.68 2.19
CA PHE A 121 -11.02 9.82 1.03
C PHE A 121 -11.37 8.38 1.41
N VAL A 122 -11.96 7.66 0.45
CA VAL A 122 -12.38 6.28 0.68
C VAL A 122 -11.18 5.34 0.87
N SER A 123 -11.21 4.58 1.96
CA SER A 123 -10.29 3.47 2.18
C SER A 123 -10.53 2.34 1.18
N LEU A 124 -9.45 1.78 0.65
CA LEU A 124 -9.49 0.56 -0.16
C LEU A 124 -9.42 -0.72 0.71
N GLY A 125 -9.52 -0.58 2.03
CA GLY A 125 -9.49 -1.72 2.96
C GLY A 125 -8.11 -2.34 3.16
N TRP A 126 -7.05 -1.68 2.70
CA TRP A 126 -5.67 -2.19 2.80
C TRP A 126 -4.98 -1.86 4.14
N ASP A 127 -5.44 -0.82 4.84
CA ASP A 127 -5.01 -0.53 6.20
C ASP A 127 -6.04 -1.06 7.21
N PRO A 128 -5.70 -2.10 8.00
CA PRO A 128 -6.57 -2.58 9.06
C PRO A 128 -6.98 -1.49 10.05
N ALA A 129 -6.10 -0.51 10.33
CA ALA A 129 -6.38 0.59 11.25
C ALA A 129 -7.40 1.61 10.69
N ALA A 130 -7.60 1.64 9.37
CA ALA A 130 -8.62 2.47 8.71
C ALA A 130 -10.02 1.83 8.78
N THR A 131 -10.09 0.53 9.05
CA THR A 131 -11.35 -0.22 9.02
C THR A 131 -12.17 0.03 10.28
N LYS A 132 -13.09 0.98 10.19
CA LYS A 132 -14.10 1.24 11.22
C LYS A 132 -15.21 0.18 11.16
N GLN A 133 -15.36 -0.67 12.17
CA GLN A 133 -16.51 -1.59 12.24
C GLN A 133 -17.73 -0.84 12.78
N ALA A 134 -18.87 -0.92 12.10
CA ALA A 134 -20.06 -0.16 12.46
C ALA A 134 -20.54 -0.36 13.91
N ALA A 135 -20.38 -1.57 14.46
CA ALA A 135 -20.71 -1.87 15.85
C ALA A 135 -19.78 -1.18 16.88
N THR A 136 -18.62 -0.68 16.43
CA THR A 136 -17.60 0.00 17.27
C THR A 136 -17.63 1.52 17.15
N LEU A 137 -18.49 2.07 16.28
CA LEU A 137 -18.59 3.51 16.08
C LEU A 137 -19.57 4.15 17.08
N PRO A 138 -19.19 5.23 17.77
CA PRO A 138 -20.11 5.96 18.63
C PRO A 138 -21.20 6.66 17.79
N GLY A 139 -22.47 6.42 18.14
CA GLY A 139 -23.65 7.05 17.54
C GLY A 139 -24.48 6.11 16.65
N ASN A 140 -25.75 6.46 16.42
CA ASN A 140 -26.68 5.72 15.56
C ASN A 140 -26.42 5.94 14.05
N LYS A 141 -25.16 5.93 13.62
CA LYS A 141 -24.86 5.94 12.18
C LYS A 141 -25.00 4.52 11.67
N ALA A 142 -25.83 4.33 10.66
CA ALA A 142 -25.98 3.04 10.02
C ALA A 142 -24.61 2.56 9.46
N PRO A 143 -24.35 1.25 9.43
CA PRO A 143 -23.06 0.68 8.97
C PRO A 143 -22.61 1.13 7.58
N ASP A 144 -23.56 1.51 6.73
CA ASP A 144 -23.39 2.02 5.37
C ASP A 144 -23.00 3.51 5.31
N SER A 145 -23.09 4.23 6.42
CA SER A 145 -22.95 5.68 6.54
C SER A 145 -21.63 6.10 7.22
N ALA A 146 -20.77 5.13 7.56
CA ALA A 146 -19.48 5.38 8.18
C ALA A 146 -18.39 5.59 7.12
N GLU A 147 -17.86 6.81 7.02
CA GLU A 147 -16.72 7.09 6.15
C GLU A 147 -15.46 6.38 6.67
N HIS A 148 -15.00 5.39 5.91
CA HIS A 148 -13.68 4.78 6.08
C HIS A 148 -12.63 5.74 5.53
N GLN A 149 -12.14 6.62 6.39
CA GLN A 149 -11.06 7.55 6.09
C GLN A 149 -9.72 6.80 6.01
N THR A 150 -8.77 7.32 5.23
CA THR A 150 -7.48 6.69 4.97
C THR A 150 -6.33 7.70 5.13
N ASN A 151 -5.10 7.26 4.84
CA ASN A 151 -3.97 8.13 4.56
C ASN A 151 -3.76 8.13 3.04
N LEU A 152 -4.15 9.22 2.39
CA LEU A 152 -4.36 9.33 0.96
C LEU A 152 -3.10 9.03 0.15
N ALA A 153 -1.96 9.63 0.53
CA ALA A 153 -0.71 9.42 -0.18
C ALA A 153 -0.16 8.02 0.09
N GLY A 154 -0.30 7.51 1.32
CA GLY A 154 0.06 6.14 1.68
C GLY A 154 -0.72 5.11 0.86
N GLN A 155 -2.03 5.31 0.67
CA GLN A 155 -2.86 4.40 -0.11
C GLN A 155 -2.58 4.49 -1.61
N TRP A 156 -2.32 5.68 -2.15
CA TRP A 156 -1.85 5.84 -3.53
C TRP A 156 -0.50 5.14 -3.76
N LEU A 157 0.49 5.35 -2.87
CA LEU A 157 1.78 4.66 -2.93
C LEU A 157 1.62 3.13 -2.84
N ALA A 158 0.67 2.64 -2.05
CA ALA A 158 0.35 1.21 -2.04
C ALA A 158 -0.20 0.74 -3.39
N ALA A 159 -1.05 1.53 -4.04
CA ALA A 159 -1.56 1.21 -5.38
C ALA A 159 -0.43 1.16 -6.43
N GLU A 160 0.57 2.03 -6.33
CA GLU A 160 1.77 2.02 -7.20
C GLU A 160 2.57 0.72 -7.13
N SER A 161 2.40 -0.07 -6.06
CA SER A 161 3.08 -1.36 -5.87
C SER A 161 2.36 -2.54 -6.50
N LEU A 162 1.07 -2.41 -6.85
CA LEU A 162 0.22 -3.53 -7.27
C LEU A 162 0.78 -4.36 -8.43
N PRO A 163 1.49 -3.80 -9.43
CA PRO A 163 2.13 -4.60 -10.47
C PRO A 163 3.11 -5.66 -9.95
N ILE A 164 3.62 -5.49 -8.73
CA ILE A 164 4.58 -6.37 -8.07
C ILE A 164 3.92 -7.18 -6.95
N THR A 165 3.02 -6.54 -6.21
CA THR A 165 2.52 -7.04 -4.92
C THR A 165 1.16 -7.72 -5.00
N CYS A 166 0.42 -7.50 -6.09
CA CYS A 166 -0.90 -8.11 -6.28
C CYS A 166 -0.72 -9.58 -6.70
N PRO A 167 -1.22 -10.55 -5.91
CA PRO A 167 -1.15 -11.94 -6.29
C PRO A 167 -2.12 -12.24 -7.44
N ASN A 168 -1.90 -13.36 -8.11
CA ASN A 168 -2.86 -13.87 -9.07
C ASN A 168 -4.23 -14.11 -8.39
N PRO A 169 -5.34 -13.86 -9.11
CA PRO A 169 -6.70 -14.04 -8.62
C PRO A 169 -6.95 -15.53 -8.35
N THR A 170 -6.61 -15.95 -7.14
CA THR A 170 -6.91 -17.26 -6.57
C THR A 170 -7.78 -17.04 -5.34
N GLN A 171 -8.43 -18.08 -4.82
CA GLN A 171 -9.20 -17.99 -3.57
C GLN A 171 -8.26 -17.89 -2.36
N LEU A 172 -7.50 -16.81 -2.26
CA LEU A 172 -6.73 -16.51 -1.06
C LEU A 172 -7.67 -15.97 0.01
N ARG A 173 -7.68 -16.62 1.16
CA ARG A 173 -8.33 -16.14 2.38
C ARG A 173 -7.41 -15.22 3.20
N GLU A 174 -6.15 -15.13 2.80
CA GLU A 174 -5.11 -14.38 3.47
C GLU A 174 -4.13 -13.75 2.47
N TYR A 175 -3.55 -12.62 2.85
CA TYR A 175 -2.47 -11.97 2.15
C TYR A 175 -1.21 -12.11 2.98
N THR A 176 -0.12 -12.57 2.36
CA THR A 176 1.16 -12.78 3.03
C THR A 176 2.23 -11.93 2.37
N TRP A 177 3.12 -11.36 3.17
CA TRP A 177 4.26 -10.61 2.70
C TRP A 177 5.48 -10.84 3.59
N VAL A 178 6.65 -10.46 3.08
CA VAL A 178 7.92 -10.59 3.77
C VAL A 178 8.66 -9.26 3.79
N THR A 179 9.27 -8.96 4.93
CA THR A 179 10.29 -7.91 5.06
C THR A 179 11.68 -8.51 4.93
N TRP A 180 12.73 -7.69 5.00
CA TRP A 180 14.13 -8.10 4.86
C TRP A 180 15.05 -7.10 5.56
N GLY A 181 16.14 -7.55 6.16
CA GLY A 181 17.09 -6.72 6.91
C GLY A 181 18.25 -6.17 6.08
N VAL A 182 18.59 -6.82 4.97
CA VAL A 182 19.72 -6.42 4.11
C VAL A 182 19.33 -5.30 3.11
N PRO A 183 20.20 -4.33 2.79
CA PRO A 183 19.87 -3.33 1.76
C PRO A 183 19.75 -3.97 0.37
N LEU A 184 18.58 -3.84 -0.26
CA LEU A 184 18.29 -4.38 -1.60
C LEU A 184 17.86 -3.27 -2.56
N ASP A 185 18.28 -3.37 -3.82
CA ASP A 185 17.74 -2.59 -4.92
C ASP A 185 16.36 -3.13 -5.35
N ILE A 186 15.81 -2.59 -6.45
CA ILE A 186 14.51 -3.00 -6.94
C ILE A 186 14.49 -4.49 -7.36
N ASP A 187 15.54 -4.99 -8.00
CA ASP A 187 15.63 -6.38 -8.48
C ASP A 187 15.76 -7.37 -7.30
N GLY A 188 16.56 -7.00 -6.29
CA GLY A 188 16.63 -7.72 -5.03
C GLY A 188 15.27 -7.76 -4.32
N LEU A 189 14.56 -6.64 -4.27
CA LEU A 189 13.21 -6.55 -3.72
C LEU A 189 12.24 -7.48 -4.46
N TYR A 190 12.22 -7.47 -5.79
CA TYR A 190 11.41 -8.39 -6.60
C TYR A 190 11.69 -9.85 -6.25
N SER A 191 12.97 -10.19 -6.09
CA SER A 191 13.40 -11.54 -5.74
C SER A 191 12.87 -11.98 -4.38
N VAL A 192 12.92 -11.08 -3.38
CA VAL A 192 12.38 -11.34 -2.03
C VAL A 192 10.86 -11.51 -2.05
N ILE A 193 10.14 -10.62 -2.74
CA ILE A 193 8.68 -10.68 -2.86
C ILE A 193 8.24 -11.98 -3.54
N LYS A 194 8.94 -12.41 -4.58
CA LYS A 194 8.61 -13.65 -5.28
C LYS A 194 8.93 -14.89 -4.45
N ALA A 195 10.04 -14.88 -3.72
CA ALA A 195 10.50 -16.03 -2.95
C ALA A 195 9.73 -16.23 -1.63
N GLN A 196 9.14 -15.18 -1.06
CA GLN A 196 8.35 -15.23 0.19
C GLN A 196 9.09 -15.94 1.35
N THR A 197 10.40 -15.76 1.45
CA THR A 197 11.25 -16.37 2.50
C THR A 197 11.91 -15.33 3.40
N THR A 198 12.16 -15.72 4.66
CA THR A 198 12.77 -14.90 5.71
C THR A 198 14.29 -14.99 5.75
N LYS A 199 14.92 -15.71 4.80
CA LYS A 199 16.38 -15.89 4.72
C LYS A 199 17.18 -14.58 4.65
N TRP A 200 16.54 -13.47 4.27
CA TRP A 200 17.15 -12.14 4.21
C TRP A 200 16.93 -11.35 5.50
N GLU A 201 17.00 -12.00 6.66
CA GLU A 201 16.86 -11.36 7.98
C GLU A 201 15.50 -10.64 8.16
N GLY A 202 14.48 -11.19 7.50
CA GLY A 202 13.15 -10.63 7.41
C GLY A 202 12.15 -11.26 8.37
N THR A 203 11.00 -10.61 8.50
CA THR A 203 9.80 -11.19 9.14
C THR A 203 8.74 -11.46 8.09
N LYS A 204 8.10 -12.63 8.18
CA LYS A 204 6.93 -12.97 7.38
C LYS A 204 5.67 -12.56 8.13
N TYR A 205 4.79 -11.85 7.44
CA TYR A 205 3.52 -11.40 7.97
C TYR A 205 2.38 -12.06 7.18
N LYS A 206 1.23 -12.19 7.83
CA LYS A 206 -0.02 -12.51 7.15
C LYS A 206 -1.16 -11.67 7.69
N SER A 207 -2.10 -11.35 6.82
CA SER A 207 -3.37 -10.73 7.17
C SER A 207 -4.51 -11.55 6.56
N LEU A 208 -5.51 -11.89 7.36
CA LEU A 208 -6.73 -12.46 6.83
C LEU A 208 -7.51 -11.41 6.02
N ILE A 209 -8.22 -11.86 4.99
CA ILE A 209 -9.15 -11.03 4.21
C ILE A 209 -10.55 -11.30 4.73
N SER A 210 -11.19 -10.27 5.28
CA SER A 210 -12.58 -10.31 5.73
C SER A 210 -13.48 -9.53 4.78
N LYS A 211 -14.79 -9.67 4.97
CA LYS A 211 -15.81 -8.96 4.20
C LYS A 211 -16.89 -8.39 5.11
N ASN A 212 -17.33 -7.17 4.79
CA ASN A 212 -18.57 -6.60 5.30
C ASN A 212 -19.50 -6.38 4.10
N GLY A 213 -20.45 -7.29 3.90
CA GLY A 213 -21.21 -7.36 2.65
C GLY A 213 -20.32 -7.65 1.44
N GLN A 214 -20.29 -6.73 0.48
CA GLN A 214 -19.45 -6.83 -0.73
C GLN A 214 -18.08 -6.16 -0.59
N LEU A 215 -17.84 -5.41 0.49
CA LEU A 215 -16.59 -4.70 0.74
C LEU A 215 -15.58 -5.66 1.39
N GLY A 216 -14.40 -5.80 0.80
CA GLY A 216 -13.28 -6.52 1.40
C GLY A 216 -12.44 -5.62 2.30
N PHE A 217 -11.72 -6.21 3.25
CA PHE A 217 -10.68 -5.50 4.00
C PHE A 217 -9.72 -6.48 4.67
N PHE A 218 -8.53 -5.99 4.99
CA PHE A 218 -7.55 -6.71 5.80
C PHE A 218 -7.85 -6.61 7.29
N LEU A 219 -7.69 -7.74 7.98
CA LEU A 219 -7.65 -7.79 9.44
C LEU A 219 -6.24 -7.44 9.96
N PRO A 220 -6.06 -7.15 11.26
CA PRO A 220 -4.72 -6.96 11.82
C PRO A 220 -3.80 -8.14 11.49
N SER A 221 -2.56 -7.83 11.15
CA SER A 221 -1.60 -8.84 10.73
C SER A 221 -1.05 -9.62 11.92
N VAL A 222 -0.50 -10.80 11.63
CA VAL A 222 0.25 -11.60 12.60
C VAL A 222 1.58 -12.03 11.98
N ASN A 223 2.60 -12.15 12.83
CA ASN A 223 3.90 -12.69 12.45
C ASN A 223 3.81 -14.21 12.31
N CYS A 224 4.42 -14.75 11.25
CA CYS A 224 4.44 -16.18 10.93
C CYS A 224 5.78 -16.83 11.27
#